data_AF-A0A1E4LQJ3-F1
#
_entry.id   AF-A0A1E4LQJ3-F1
#
_cell.length_a   1.000
_cell.length_b   1.000
_cell.length_c   1.000
_cell.angle_alpha   90.00
_cell.angle_beta   90.00
_cell.angle_gamma   90.00
#
_symmetry.space_group_name_H-M   'P 1'
#
loop_
_entity.id
_entity.type
_entity.pdbx_description
1 polymer ?
#
loop_
_entity_poly.entity_id
_entity_poly.type
_entity_poly.pdbx_seq_one_letter_code
_entity_poly.pdbx_strand_id
1 'polypeptide(L)'
;MNQKRLELVKSILEDESIAQEEEEAVHLLLEEQVTENSILQHDSKRTKGQQAADSLAKFAGSWKFIILFFCILTAWISINTLFLRKPFDAYPFILMNLLLSCLAAIQAPVIMMSQNRQEEKDRLRAKNDYKVNLKAEIIVEDIHNKLDSIIENQEAILKRLNDLEHKK
;
A
#
# COMPACT_ATOMS: atom_id res chain seq x y z
N MET A 1 -25.86 21.51 1.50
CA MET A 1 -25.28 20.19 1.79
C MET A 1 -24.79 20.03 3.24
N ASN A 2 -24.70 21.11 4.04
CA ASN A 2 -24.21 21.04 5.43
C ASN A 2 -25.31 20.89 6.51
N GLN A 3 -26.57 21.23 6.21
CA GLN A 3 -27.66 21.16 7.19
C GLN A 3 -28.12 19.73 7.48
N LYS A 4 -28.17 18.84 6.48
CA LYS A 4 -28.50 17.42 6.68
C LYS A 4 -27.50 16.67 7.57
N ARG A 5 -26.22 17.07 7.55
CA ARG A 5 -25.15 16.45 8.34
C ARG A 5 -25.22 16.93 9.79
N LEU A 6 -25.55 18.20 10.01
CA LEU A 6 -25.81 18.77 11.34
C LEU A 6 -27.12 18.26 11.94
N GLU A 7 -28.18 18.03 11.15
CA GLU A 7 -29.42 17.39 11.61
C GLU A 7 -29.20 15.91 11.98
N LEU A 8 -28.40 15.17 11.22
CA LEU A 8 -28.03 13.79 11.56
C LEU A 8 -27.23 13.72 12.86
N VAL A 9 -26.24 14.60 13.03
CA VAL A 9 -25.46 14.67 14.28
C VAL A 9 -26.34 15.12 15.45
N LYS A 10 -27.28 16.04 15.23
CA LYS A 10 -28.18 16.54 16.28
C LYS A 10 -29.27 15.52 16.65
N SER A 11 -29.76 14.71 15.70
CA SER A 11 -30.71 13.62 15.98
C SER A 11 -30.05 12.42 16.65
N ILE A 12 -28.73 12.25 16.49
CA ILE A 12 -27.93 11.22 17.17
C ILE A 12 -27.59 11.64 18.62
N LEU A 13 -27.46 12.95 18.87
CA LEU A 13 -27.13 13.50 20.19
C LEU A 13 -28.35 13.69 21.13
N GLU A 14 -29.58 13.57 20.63
CA GLU A 14 -30.81 13.86 21.40
C GLU A 14 -31.44 12.62 22.07
N ASP A 15 -30.87 11.43 21.87
CA ASP A 15 -31.39 10.17 22.43
C ASP A 15 -30.39 9.58 23.43
N GLU A 16 -30.71 9.69 24.72
CA GLU A 16 -29.93 9.20 25.87
C GLU A 16 -29.69 7.68 25.87
N SER A 17 -30.23 6.94 24.89
CA SER A 17 -30.01 5.51 24.71
C SER A 17 -28.78 5.16 23.85
N ILE A 18 -28.17 6.14 23.16
CA ILE A 18 -27.11 5.90 22.15
C ILE A 18 -25.68 5.83 22.73
N ALA A 19 -25.47 6.19 24.00
CA ALA A 19 -24.15 5.99 24.62
C ALA A 19 -23.68 4.52 24.61
N GLN A 20 -24.64 3.58 24.54
CA GLN A 20 -24.37 2.14 24.43
C GLN A 20 -24.30 1.64 22.97
N GLU A 21 -25.00 2.31 22.04
CA GLU A 21 -24.92 2.02 20.60
C GLU A 21 -23.62 2.56 19.96
N GLU A 22 -23.07 3.68 20.44
CA GLU A 22 -21.74 4.16 20.01
C GLU A 22 -20.62 3.19 20.40
N GLU A 23 -20.71 2.58 21.60
CA GLU A 23 -19.74 1.59 22.06
C GLU A 23 -19.81 0.30 21.22
N GLU A 24 -21.01 -0.18 20.86
CA GLU A 24 -21.20 -1.31 19.95
C GLU A 24 -20.75 -0.99 18.51
N ALA A 25 -21.03 0.20 17.99
CA ALA A 25 -20.61 0.60 16.65
C ALA A 25 -19.08 0.70 16.53
N VAL A 26 -18.42 1.24 17.57
CA VAL A 26 -16.95 1.22 17.69
C VAL A 26 -16.46 -0.23 17.79
N HIS A 27 -17.12 -1.10 18.56
CA HIS A 27 -16.75 -2.51 18.67
C HIS A 27 -16.91 -3.29 17.36
N LEU A 28 -17.94 -3.00 16.57
CA LEU A 28 -18.16 -3.57 15.23
C LEU A 28 -17.09 -3.12 14.23
N LEU A 29 -16.69 -1.84 14.27
CA LEU A 29 -15.55 -1.33 13.51
C LEU A 29 -14.21 -1.90 14.00
N LEU A 30 -14.12 -2.25 15.28
CA LEU A 30 -12.98 -2.93 15.88
C LEU A 30 -12.86 -4.38 15.41
N GLU A 31 -13.98 -5.10 15.31
CA GLU A 31 -14.07 -6.51 14.96
C GLU A 31 -13.99 -6.77 13.45
N GLU A 32 -14.29 -5.79 12.60
CA GLU A 32 -14.06 -5.93 11.16
C GLU A 32 -12.54 -6.03 10.88
N GLN A 33 -12.09 -7.25 10.64
CA GLN A 33 -10.74 -7.63 10.19
C GLN A 33 -10.52 -7.12 8.75
N VAL A 34 -10.53 -5.80 8.56
CA VAL A 34 -10.32 -5.12 7.26
C VAL A 34 -8.92 -5.42 6.70
N THR A 35 -7.97 -5.78 7.57
CA THR A 35 -6.54 -5.85 7.23
C THR A 35 -6.14 -7.09 6.43
N GLU A 36 -6.75 -8.26 6.67
CA GLU A 36 -6.22 -9.52 6.11
C GLU A 36 -6.85 -9.91 4.75
N ASN A 37 -8.14 -9.63 4.53
CA ASN A 37 -8.87 -10.22 3.41
C ASN A 37 -8.72 -9.48 2.07
N SER A 38 -8.33 -8.21 2.07
CA SER A 38 -8.34 -7.37 0.86
C SER A 38 -7.16 -7.64 -0.09
N ILE A 39 -5.98 -7.95 0.45
CA ILE A 39 -4.76 -8.18 -0.34
C ILE A 39 -4.76 -9.58 -0.97
N LEU A 40 -5.22 -10.59 -0.23
CA LEU A 40 -5.26 -11.99 -0.69
C LEU A 40 -6.28 -12.20 -1.82
N GLN A 41 -7.42 -11.50 -1.80
CA GLN A 41 -8.42 -11.60 -2.88
C GLN A 41 -7.91 -11.02 -4.20
N HIS A 42 -7.06 -9.99 -4.19
CA HIS A 42 -6.57 -9.34 -5.41
C HIS A 42 -5.51 -10.16 -6.16
N ASP A 43 -4.69 -10.97 -5.48
CA ASP A 43 -3.66 -11.79 -6.15
C ASP A 43 -4.23 -13.04 -6.85
N SER A 44 -5.48 -13.44 -6.55
CA SER A 44 -6.11 -14.66 -7.08
C SER A 44 -6.52 -14.61 -8.57
N LYS A 45 -6.52 -13.43 -9.20
CA LYS A 45 -6.99 -13.23 -10.60
C LYS A 45 -5.88 -12.95 -11.60
N ARG A 46 -4.64 -13.39 -11.33
CA ARG A 46 -3.50 -13.08 -12.20
C ARG A 46 -3.45 -14.00 -13.40
N THR A 47 -3.43 -13.42 -14.60
CA THR A 47 -3.24 -14.21 -15.83
C THR A 47 -1.79 -14.65 -15.98
N LYS A 48 -1.56 -15.78 -16.67
CA LYS A 48 -0.19 -16.28 -16.94
C LYS A 48 0.69 -15.25 -17.66
N GLY A 49 0.08 -14.43 -18.54
CA GLY A 49 0.77 -13.34 -19.24
C GLY A 49 1.27 -12.24 -18.28
N GLN A 50 0.48 -11.88 -17.27
CA GLN A 50 0.89 -10.90 -16.25
C GLN A 50 2.03 -11.41 -15.36
N GLN A 51 2.04 -12.71 -15.06
CA GLN A 51 3.13 -13.34 -14.29
C GLN A 51 4.45 -13.37 -15.10
N ALA A 52 4.36 -13.69 -16.39
CA ALA A 52 5.52 -13.67 -17.28
C ALA A 52 6.07 -12.24 -17.46
N ALA A 53 5.21 -11.25 -17.68
CA ALA A 53 5.59 -9.85 -17.79
C ALA A 53 6.29 -9.33 -16.52
N ASP A 54 5.78 -9.66 -15.32
CA ASP A 54 6.44 -9.27 -14.07
C ASP A 54 7.79 -9.94 -13.86
N SER A 55 7.92 -11.20 -14.24
CA SER A 55 9.20 -11.91 -14.16
C SER A 55 10.22 -11.29 -15.13
N LEU A 56 9.77 -10.95 -16.34
CA LEU A 56 10.61 -10.29 -17.34
C LEU A 56 11.01 -8.87 -16.90
N ALA A 57 10.09 -8.08 -16.33
CA ALA A 57 10.39 -6.75 -15.82
C ALA A 57 11.40 -6.78 -14.65
N LYS A 58 11.22 -7.73 -13.70
CA LYS A 58 12.18 -7.94 -12.60
C LYS A 58 13.56 -8.36 -13.10
N PHE A 59 13.61 -9.22 -14.12
CA PHE A 59 14.87 -9.65 -14.71
C PHE A 59 15.57 -8.51 -15.47
N ALA A 60 14.83 -7.78 -16.30
CA ALA A 60 15.34 -6.63 -17.06
C ALA A 60 15.81 -5.47 -16.16
N GLY A 61 15.25 -5.32 -14.96
CA GLY A 61 15.67 -4.34 -13.96
C GLY A 61 16.87 -4.74 -13.11
N SER A 62 17.51 -5.89 -13.37
CA SER A 62 18.63 -6.39 -12.57
C SER A 62 19.99 -5.91 -13.09
N TRP A 63 20.89 -5.55 -12.19
CA TRP A 63 22.29 -5.22 -12.51
C TRP A 63 23.03 -6.35 -13.23
N LYS A 64 22.70 -7.62 -12.92
CA LYS A 64 23.30 -8.78 -13.60
C LYS A 64 22.90 -8.86 -15.08
N PHE A 65 21.67 -8.46 -15.41
CA PHE A 65 21.19 -8.45 -16.79
C PHE A 65 21.93 -7.40 -17.62
N ILE A 66 22.11 -6.19 -17.07
CA ILE A 66 22.83 -5.09 -17.75
C ILE A 66 24.26 -5.51 -18.11
N ILE A 67 24.98 -6.12 -17.16
CA ILE A 67 26.36 -6.58 -17.37
C ILE A 67 26.40 -7.69 -18.44
N LEU A 68 25.54 -8.71 -18.33
CA LEU A 68 25.49 -9.80 -19.31
C LEU A 68 25.16 -9.28 -20.72
N PHE A 69 24.18 -8.38 -20.82
CA PHE A 69 23.76 -7.78 -22.09
C PHE A 69 24.91 -7.00 -22.74
N PHE A 70 25.64 -6.20 -21.96
CA PHE A 70 26.82 -5.50 -22.43
C PHE A 70 27.91 -6.45 -22.92
N CYS A 71 28.21 -7.52 -22.16
CA CYS A 71 29.17 -8.54 -22.58
C CYS A 71 28.80 -9.21 -23.91
N ILE A 72 27.51 -9.55 -24.10
CA ILE A 72 27.02 -10.14 -25.34
C ILE A 72 27.18 -9.17 -26.52
N LEU A 73 26.87 -7.88 -26.33
CA LEU A 73 27.05 -6.85 -27.35
C LEU A 73 28.53 -6.69 -27.73
N THR A 74 29.42 -6.60 -26.75
CA THR A 74 30.86 -6.51 -27.01
C THR A 74 31.38 -7.76 -27.72
N ALA A 75 30.91 -8.95 -27.34
CA ALA A 75 31.27 -10.20 -27.99
C ALA A 75 30.80 -10.23 -29.45
N TRP A 76 29.57 -9.81 -29.73
CA TRP A 76 29.00 -9.74 -31.08
C TRP A 76 29.81 -8.81 -32.00
N ILE A 77 30.15 -7.62 -31.50
CA ILE A 77 30.97 -6.64 -32.21
C ILE A 77 32.36 -7.23 -32.48
N SER A 78 32.98 -7.85 -31.46
CA SER A 78 34.33 -8.43 -31.58
C SER A 78 34.38 -9.56 -32.62
N ILE A 79 33.39 -10.45 -32.63
CA ILE A 79 33.32 -11.56 -33.59
C ILE A 79 33.13 -11.04 -35.02
N ASN A 80 32.20 -10.10 -35.23
CA ASN A 80 31.92 -9.56 -36.57
C ASN A 80 33.06 -8.70 -37.12
N THR A 81 33.82 -8.01 -36.26
CA THR A 81 34.88 -7.08 -36.68
C THR A 81 36.24 -7.76 -36.83
N LEU A 82 36.61 -8.66 -35.91
CA LEU A 82 37.97 -9.20 -35.81
C LEU A 82 38.12 -10.64 -36.35
N PHE A 83 37.06 -11.45 -36.28
CA PHE A 83 37.15 -12.89 -36.56
C PHE A 83 36.58 -13.30 -37.92
N LEU A 84 35.68 -12.51 -38.52
CA LEU A 84 35.03 -12.86 -39.78
C LEU A 84 35.69 -12.18 -40.98
N ARG A 85 36.22 -13.00 -41.90
CA ARG A 85 36.79 -12.54 -43.18
C ARG A 85 35.72 -11.97 -44.13
N LYS A 86 34.46 -12.37 -43.96
CA LYS A 86 33.27 -11.79 -44.58
C LYS A 86 32.27 -11.49 -43.45
N PRO A 87 32.19 -10.24 -42.96
CA PRO A 87 31.34 -9.89 -41.83
C PRO A 87 29.87 -10.13 -42.16
N PHE A 88 29.14 -10.76 -41.24
CA PHE A 88 27.70 -10.97 -41.36
C PHE A 88 26.93 -9.67 -41.08
N ASP A 89 27.41 -8.88 -40.11
CA ASP A 89 26.93 -7.53 -39.80
C ASP A 89 28.11 -6.56 -39.83
N ALA A 90 28.42 -6.02 -41.03
CA ALA A 90 29.51 -5.06 -41.21
C ALA A 90 29.16 -3.71 -40.58
N TYR A 91 30.19 -2.96 -40.15
CA TYR A 91 30.00 -1.58 -39.70
C TYR A 91 29.19 -0.80 -40.75
N PRO A 92 28.02 -0.21 -40.41
CA PRO A 92 27.58 0.30 -39.11
C PRO A 92 26.64 -0.61 -38.26
N PHE A 93 26.65 -1.93 -38.41
CA PHE A 93 25.86 -2.92 -37.64
C PHE A 93 24.33 -2.76 -37.73
N ILE A 94 23.80 -2.84 -38.96
CA ILE A 94 22.37 -2.58 -39.23
C ILE A 94 21.45 -3.62 -38.57
N LEU A 95 21.87 -4.88 -38.51
CA LEU A 95 21.07 -5.97 -37.96
C LEU A 95 21.00 -5.87 -36.43
N MET A 96 22.13 -5.61 -35.79
CA MET A 96 22.19 -5.36 -34.35
C MET A 96 21.31 -4.16 -33.96
N ASN A 97 21.41 -3.06 -34.71
CA ASN A 97 20.62 -1.86 -34.44
C ASN A 97 19.11 -2.11 -34.57
N LEU A 98 18.69 -2.87 -35.60
CA LEU A 98 17.29 -3.26 -35.80
C LEU A 98 16.77 -4.11 -34.63
N LEU A 99 17.53 -5.12 -34.20
CA LEU A 99 17.14 -6.00 -33.10
C LEU A 99 17.04 -5.23 -31.78
N LEU A 100 18.01 -4.36 -31.48
CA LEU A 100 17.99 -3.53 -30.27
C LEU A 100 16.79 -2.58 -30.26
N SER A 101 16.47 -1.97 -31.39
CA SER A 101 15.31 -1.07 -31.52
C SER A 101 13.99 -1.81 -31.25
N CYS A 102 13.85 -3.01 -31.81
CA CYS A 102 12.67 -3.86 -31.57
C CYS A 102 12.57 -4.30 -30.10
N LEU A 103 13.69 -4.71 -29.49
CA LEU A 103 13.73 -5.11 -28.10
C LEU A 103 13.33 -3.96 -27.18
N ALA A 104 13.86 -2.76 -27.40
CA ALA A 104 13.54 -1.57 -26.63
C ALA A 104 12.05 -1.17 -26.77
N ALA A 105 11.50 -1.27 -27.99
CA ALA A 105 10.10 -0.95 -28.27
C ALA A 105 9.11 -1.84 -27.49
N ILE A 106 9.44 -3.13 -27.33
CA ILE A 106 8.61 -4.07 -26.54
C ILE A 106 8.89 -3.93 -25.04
N GLN A 107 10.12 -3.60 -24.66
CA GLN A 107 10.53 -3.48 -23.26
C GLN A 107 9.80 -2.35 -22.53
N ALA A 108 9.68 -1.15 -23.14
CA ALA A 108 9.08 0.00 -22.46
C ALA A 108 7.61 -0.22 -22.02
N PRO A 109 6.69 -0.73 -22.87
CA PRO A 109 5.33 -1.05 -22.45
C PRO A 109 5.26 -2.17 -21.41
N VAL A 110 6.10 -3.20 -21.50
CA VAL A 110 6.13 -4.30 -20.51
C VAL A 110 6.55 -3.79 -19.13
N ILE A 111 7.57 -2.93 -19.08
CA ILE A 111 7.99 -2.28 -17.84
C ILE A 111 6.88 -1.38 -17.31
N MET A 112 6.27 -0.55 -18.16
CA MET A 112 5.17 0.34 -17.76
C MET A 112 3.95 -0.43 -17.23
N MET A 113 3.60 -1.56 -17.85
CA MET A 113 2.52 -2.45 -17.38
C MET A 113 2.85 -3.11 -16.03
N SER A 114 4.13 -3.41 -15.77
CA SER A 114 4.58 -3.92 -14.47
C SER A 114 4.55 -2.82 -13.40
N GLN A 115 5.02 -1.61 -13.74
CA GLN A 115 5.00 -0.44 -12.87
C GLN A 115 3.58 -0.04 -12.47
N ASN A 116 2.67 0.15 -13.42
CA ASN A 116 1.28 0.52 -13.15
C ASN A 116 0.58 -0.47 -12.20
N ARG A 117 0.91 -1.78 -12.31
CA ARG A 117 0.38 -2.81 -11.40
C ARG A 117 0.97 -2.70 -9.99
N GLN A 118 2.25 -2.39 -9.86
CA GLN A 118 2.88 -2.21 -8.55
C GLN A 118 2.38 -0.93 -7.88
N GLU A 119 2.24 0.16 -8.62
CA GLU A 119 1.64 1.41 -8.12
C GLU A 119 0.20 1.21 -7.62
N GLU A 120 -0.60 0.40 -8.32
CA GLU A 120 -1.95 0.08 -7.85
C GLU A 120 -1.92 -0.70 -6.52
N LYS A 121 -1.00 -1.66 -6.37
CA LYS A 121 -0.82 -2.39 -5.11
C LYS A 121 -0.36 -1.47 -3.98
N ASP A 122 0.60 -0.59 -4.26
CA ASP A 122 1.11 0.36 -3.27
C ASP A 122 0.03 1.38 -2.87
N ARG A 123 -0.80 1.83 -3.81
CA ARG A 123 -1.97 2.68 -3.54
C ARG A 123 -2.99 1.97 -2.64
N LEU A 124 -3.27 0.69 -2.87
CA LEU A 124 -4.19 -0.08 -2.04
C LEU A 124 -3.63 -0.27 -0.61
N ARG A 125 -2.33 -0.57 -0.49
CA ARG A 125 -1.64 -0.65 0.81
C ARG A 125 -1.71 0.68 1.56
N ALA A 126 -1.36 1.79 0.92
CA ALA A 126 -1.43 3.11 1.53
C ALA A 126 -2.85 3.47 2.01
N LYS A 127 -3.90 3.08 1.26
CA LYS A 127 -5.29 3.25 1.71
C LYS A 127 -5.62 2.41 2.94
N ASN A 128 -5.10 1.19 3.03
CA ASN A 128 -5.32 0.34 4.20
C ASN A 128 -4.58 0.90 5.42
N ASP A 129 -3.32 1.28 5.25
CA ASP A 129 -2.51 1.90 6.30
C ASP A 129 -3.18 3.18 6.83
N TYR A 130 -3.74 4.01 5.93
CA TYR A 130 -4.52 5.18 6.33
C TYR A 130 -5.73 4.83 7.20
N LYS A 131 -6.50 3.79 6.83
CA LYS A 131 -7.66 3.33 7.62
C LYS A 131 -7.24 2.82 9.00
N VAL A 132 -6.15 2.05 9.06
CA VAL A 132 -5.61 1.54 10.33
C VAL A 132 -5.16 2.69 11.21
N ASN A 133 -4.49 3.70 10.65
CA ASN A 133 -4.05 4.87 11.39
C ASN A 133 -5.23 5.69 11.93
N LEU A 134 -6.26 5.92 11.11
CA LEU A 134 -7.48 6.61 11.54
C LEU A 134 -8.20 5.85 12.67
N LYS A 135 -8.28 4.52 12.56
CA LYS A 135 -8.85 3.66 13.61
C LYS A 135 -8.04 3.76 14.91
N ALA A 136 -6.70 3.77 14.82
CA ALA A 136 -5.85 3.95 15.98
C ALA A 136 -6.05 5.33 16.64
N GLU A 137 -6.19 6.38 15.85
CA GLU A 137 -6.47 7.75 16.34
C GLU A 137 -7.78 7.79 17.15
N ILE A 138 -8.88 7.23 16.60
CA ILE A 138 -10.19 7.17 17.29
C ILE A 138 -10.10 6.36 18.59
N ILE A 139 -9.40 5.22 18.59
CA ILE A 139 -9.23 4.40 19.81
C ILE A 139 -8.45 5.18 20.88
N VAL A 140 -7.41 5.91 20.49
CA VAL A 140 -6.63 6.72 21.43
C VAL A 140 -7.48 7.83 22.02
N GLU A 141 -8.33 8.47 21.22
CA GLU A 141 -9.28 9.48 21.69
C GLU A 141 -10.31 8.88 22.66
N ASP A 142 -10.89 7.71 22.37
CA ASP A 142 -11.82 7.02 23.27
C ASP A 142 -11.14 6.64 24.60
N ILE A 143 -9.93 6.07 24.55
CA ILE A 143 -9.15 5.75 25.75
C ILE A 143 -8.87 7.00 26.57
N HIS A 144 -8.57 8.13 25.93
CA HIS A 144 -8.34 9.40 26.61
C HIS A 144 -9.58 9.86 27.37
N ASN A 145 -10.75 9.86 26.71
CA ASN A 145 -12.02 10.22 27.32
C ASN A 145 -12.39 9.30 28.51
N LYS A 146 -12.18 7.99 28.36
CA LYS A 146 -12.40 7.01 29.44
C LYS A 146 -11.45 7.25 30.62
N LEU A 147 -10.19 7.60 30.35
CA LEU A 147 -9.22 7.92 31.38
C LEU A 147 -9.61 9.17 32.17
N ASP A 148 -10.06 10.22 31.48
CA ASP A 148 -10.54 11.45 32.12
C ASP A 148 -11.74 11.17 33.04
N SER A 149 -12.71 10.36 32.58
CA SER A 149 -13.84 9.95 33.42
C SER A 149 -13.42 9.14 34.65
N ILE A 150 -12.40 8.28 34.53
CA ILE A 150 -11.85 7.54 35.68
C ILE A 150 -11.20 8.51 36.68
N ILE A 151 -10.44 9.50 36.19
CA ILE A 151 -9.79 10.51 37.03
C ILE A 151 -10.83 11.32 37.81
N GLU A 152 -11.88 11.80 37.15
CA GLU A 152 -12.98 12.54 37.80
C GLU A 152 -13.64 11.70 38.91
N ASN A 153 -13.89 10.43 38.64
CA ASN A 153 -14.45 9.50 39.63
C ASN A 153 -13.50 9.31 40.84
N GLN A 154 -12.18 9.21 40.60
CA GLN A 154 -11.19 9.11 41.68
C GLN A 154 -11.15 10.37 42.54
N GLU A 155 -11.19 11.56 41.93
CA GLU A 155 -11.26 12.83 42.67
C GLU A 155 -12.51 12.92 43.54
N ALA A 156 -13.66 12.51 43.01
CA ALA A 156 -14.92 12.48 43.76
C ALA A 156 -14.85 11.52 44.97
N ILE A 157 -14.23 10.34 44.79
CA ILE A 157 -14.02 9.37 45.87
C ILE A 157 -13.09 9.93 46.94
N LEU A 158 -11.96 10.53 46.54
CA LEU A 158 -11.00 11.14 47.46
C LEU A 158 -11.63 12.25 48.30
N LYS A 159 -12.45 13.10 47.67
CA LYS A 159 -13.18 14.16 48.37
C LYS A 159 -14.12 13.59 49.44
N ARG A 160 -14.90 12.57 49.10
CA ARG A 160 -15.79 11.88 50.07
C ARG A 160 -15.02 11.24 51.22
N LEU A 161 -13.85 10.66 50.94
CA LEU A 161 -12.97 10.07 51.96
C LEU A 161 -12.48 11.14 52.95
N ASN A 162 -12.04 12.29 52.44
CA ASN A 162 -11.54 13.39 53.26
C ASN A 162 -12.65 13.99 54.15
N ASP A 163 -13.86 14.14 53.60
CA ASP A 163 -15.03 14.61 54.35
C ASP A 163 -15.42 13.65 55.49
N LEU A 164 -15.21 12.34 55.32
CA LEU A 164 -15.45 11.33 56.36
C LEU A 164 -14.38 11.35 57.44
N GLU A 165 -13.12 11.60 57.07
CA GLU A 165 -11.99 11.67 58.00
C GLU A 165 -12.08 12.89 58.92
N HIS A 166 -12.51 14.05 58.40
CA HIS A 166 -12.72 15.27 59.18
C HIS A 166 -13.97 15.28 60.07
N LYS A 167 -14.86 14.28 59.95
CA LYS A 167 -16.09 14.15 60.76
C LYS A 167 -15.91 13.33 62.03
N LYS A 168 -14.71 12.80 62.28
CA LYS A 168 -14.30 12.04 63.47
C LYS A 168 -13.52 12.91 64.43
#